data_AF-A0A953M535-F1
#
_entry.id   AF-A0A953M535-F1
#
_cell.length_a   1.000
_cell.length_b   1.000
_cell.length_c   1.000
_cell.angle_alpha   90.00
_cell.angle_beta   90.00
_cell.angle_gamma   90.00
#
_symmetry.space_group_name_H-M   'P 1'
#
loop_
_entity.id
_entity.type
_entity.pdbx_description
1 polymer ?
#
loop_
_entity_poly.entity_id
_entity_poly.type
_entity_poly.pdbx_seq_one_letter_code
_entity_poly.pdbx_strand_id
1 'polypeptide(L)'
;MRTLICVLALWCGSIAQAQSPTINPETSQSVTLTSGQRDEINKFIEKLRPDVFGENPGKTRRALEQLLAPLQVEGVSVAFRQVMAEALIGNIEQAVGDDRLWVERGGDERTINPRPYTGLRLAGEIATDRTLAIIRTQLENTDIGRRFFAIHCTEMVFSAVRVSAPAVTEQSLYRVSGGKASGLVVELGDRLVIEDSSRHAAAIVRSLGEAGGITGSQMSGVAANAIRMIGERTSERVKARRGAPPEIEERKVWITAGREVFPVVAQPTGEVGRETALAALRLAGHLVAS
;
A
#
# COMPACT_ATOMS: atom_id res chain seq x y z
N MET A 1 31.91 42.98 53.75
CA MET A 1 30.72 42.99 52.87
C MET A 1 30.56 41.57 52.31
N ARG A 2 29.35 41.01 52.40
CA ARG A 2 29.08 39.56 52.47
C ARG A 2 29.34 38.80 51.16
N THR A 3 29.92 37.61 51.33
CA THR A 3 29.97 36.45 50.43
C THR A 3 28.57 35.96 50.07
N LEU A 4 28.32 35.71 48.78
CA LEU A 4 27.34 34.72 48.32
C LEU A 4 27.77 34.22 46.92
N ILE A 5 28.44 33.07 46.89
CA ILE A 5 28.79 32.35 45.66
C ILE A 5 27.60 31.45 45.33
N CYS A 6 26.85 31.79 44.29
CA CYS A 6 25.80 30.94 43.73
C CYS A 6 26.45 29.76 43.00
N VAL A 7 26.43 28.59 43.64
CA VAL A 7 26.64 27.29 43.00
C VAL A 7 25.43 27.02 42.11
N LEU A 8 25.47 27.52 40.88
CA LEU A 8 24.64 27.03 39.78
C LEU A 8 25.19 25.66 39.39
N ALA A 9 24.66 24.63 40.04
CA ALA A 9 24.76 23.27 39.58
C ALA A 9 24.13 23.22 38.17
N LEU A 10 24.97 23.38 37.16
CA LEU A 10 24.72 22.96 35.79
C LEU A 10 24.40 21.47 35.84
N TRP A 11 23.12 21.19 35.97
CA TRP A 11 22.49 19.93 35.63
C TRP A 11 22.67 19.76 34.12
N CYS A 12 23.88 19.34 33.72
CA CYS A 12 24.12 18.65 32.47
C CYS A 12 23.43 17.28 32.59
N GLY A 13 22.10 17.30 32.58
CA GLY A 13 21.33 16.11 32.28
C GLY A 13 21.81 15.65 30.92
N SER A 14 22.53 14.54 30.90
CA SER A 14 22.93 13.88 29.67
C SER A 14 21.67 13.74 28.83
N ILE A 15 21.61 14.48 27.72
CA ILE A 15 20.69 14.15 26.65
C ILE A 15 21.23 12.80 26.17
N ALA A 16 20.77 11.73 26.79
CA ALA A 16 20.84 10.42 26.20
C ALA A 16 20.13 10.60 24.86
N GLN A 17 20.91 10.77 23.79
CA GLN A 17 20.43 10.61 22.44
C GLN A 17 19.89 9.19 22.44
N ALA A 18 18.57 9.07 22.65
CA ALA A 18 17.89 7.81 22.63
C ALA A 18 18.18 7.25 21.24
N GLN A 19 19.07 6.25 21.20
CA GLN A 19 19.38 5.57 19.96
C GLN A 19 18.04 5.09 19.42
N SER A 20 17.69 5.60 18.24
CA SER A 20 16.50 5.16 17.52
C SER A 20 16.57 3.63 17.49
N PRO A 21 15.52 2.93 17.91
CA PRO A 21 15.52 1.49 17.79
C PRO A 21 15.77 1.11 16.32
N THR A 22 16.70 0.19 16.10
CA THR A 22 17.05 -0.33 14.78
C THR A 22 17.06 -1.85 14.83
N ILE A 23 16.71 -2.47 13.71
CA ILE A 23 16.88 -3.92 13.49
C ILE A 23 18.23 -4.13 12.81
N ASN A 24 18.98 -5.15 13.22
CA ASN A 24 20.18 -5.55 12.49
C ASN A 24 19.80 -5.98 11.05
N PRO A 25 20.46 -5.47 10.00
CA PRO A 25 20.23 -5.92 8.62
C PRO A 25 20.22 -7.44 8.45
N GLU A 26 21.09 -8.15 9.17
CA GLU A 26 21.14 -9.62 9.17
C GLU A 26 19.79 -10.24 9.58
N THR A 27 19.11 -9.66 10.57
CA THR A 27 17.78 -10.09 11.01
C THR A 27 16.72 -9.82 9.95
N SER A 28 16.73 -8.63 9.32
CA SER A 28 15.74 -8.27 8.30
C SER A 28 15.88 -9.04 6.98
N GLN A 29 17.09 -9.51 6.65
CA GLN A 29 17.40 -10.18 5.37
C GLN A 29 17.52 -11.71 5.51
N SER A 30 17.49 -12.25 6.73
CA SER A 30 17.58 -13.68 6.98
C SER A 30 16.40 -14.45 6.39
N VAL A 31 16.69 -15.45 5.55
CA VAL A 31 15.68 -16.35 4.96
C VAL A 31 14.92 -17.12 6.04
N THR A 32 15.63 -17.58 7.08
CA THR A 32 15.04 -18.23 8.25
C THR A 32 15.44 -17.47 9.51
N LEU A 33 14.45 -17.14 10.34
CA LEU A 33 14.68 -16.42 11.59
C LEU A 33 14.87 -17.39 12.77
N THR A 34 15.98 -17.23 13.48
CA THR A 34 16.22 -17.87 14.78
C THR A 34 15.29 -17.30 15.86
N SER A 35 15.15 -17.98 17.00
CA SER A 35 14.37 -17.46 18.13
C SER A 35 14.89 -16.10 18.62
N GLY A 36 16.21 -15.92 18.68
CA GLY A 36 16.81 -14.64 19.10
C GLY A 36 16.48 -13.49 18.15
N GLN A 37 16.46 -13.75 16.83
CA GLN A 37 16.05 -12.76 15.83
C GLN A 37 14.56 -12.43 15.91
N ARG A 38 13.70 -13.42 16.20
CA ARG A 38 12.26 -13.17 16.44
C ARG A 38 12.05 -12.30 17.68
N ASP A 39 12.79 -12.57 18.75
CA ASP A 39 12.73 -11.77 19.98
C ASP A 39 13.22 -10.33 19.75
N GLU A 40 14.25 -10.14 18.92
CA GLU A 40 14.71 -8.81 18.49
C GLU A 40 13.60 -8.03 17.78
N ILE A 41 12.92 -8.67 16.81
CA ILE A 41 11.79 -8.07 16.07
C ILE A 41 10.66 -7.69 17.02
N ASN A 42 10.28 -8.60 17.93
CA ASN A 42 9.20 -8.34 18.88
C ASN A 42 9.54 -7.18 19.82
N LYS A 43 10.75 -7.14 20.38
CA LYS A 43 11.19 -6.02 21.24
C LYS A 43 11.23 -4.69 20.49
N PHE A 44 11.69 -4.71 19.25
CA PHE A 44 11.68 -3.54 18.37
C PHE A 44 10.26 -3.00 18.16
N ILE A 45 9.31 -3.89 17.83
CA ILE A 45 7.90 -3.54 17.65
C ILE A 45 7.29 -3.02 18.96
N GLU A 46 7.48 -3.73 20.07
CA GLU A 46 6.94 -3.35 21.38
C GLU A 46 7.40 -1.97 21.83
N LYS A 47 8.64 -1.60 21.53
CA LYS A 47 9.20 -0.27 21.84
C LYS A 47 8.52 0.85 21.05
N LEU A 48 8.16 0.62 19.78
CA LEU A 48 7.58 1.64 18.90
C LEU A 48 6.05 1.68 18.92
N ARG A 49 5.40 0.55 19.19
CA ARG A 49 3.94 0.36 19.14
C ARG A 49 3.14 1.44 19.89
N PRO A 50 3.50 1.87 21.12
CA PRO A 50 2.73 2.90 21.83
C PRO A 50 2.69 4.24 21.10
N ASP A 51 3.78 4.62 20.43
CA ASP A 51 3.85 5.88 19.68
C ASP A 51 3.18 5.73 18.31
N VAL A 52 3.33 4.58 17.63
CA VAL A 52 2.71 4.30 16.32
C VAL A 52 1.18 4.40 16.40
N PHE A 53 0.57 3.87 17.46
CA PHE A 53 -0.89 3.90 17.63
C PHE A 53 -1.37 4.94 18.65
N GLY A 54 -0.46 5.84 19.06
CA GLY A 54 -0.73 6.91 20.02
C GLY A 54 -1.46 8.11 19.41
N GLU A 55 -1.71 9.11 20.25
CA GLU A 55 -2.51 10.30 19.89
C GLU A 55 -1.66 11.48 19.40
N ASN A 56 -0.34 11.47 19.65
CA ASN A 56 0.56 12.54 19.24
C ASN A 56 1.05 12.31 17.79
N PRO A 57 0.63 13.13 16.80
CA PRO A 57 0.93 12.87 15.40
C PRO A 57 2.43 12.94 15.07
N GLY A 58 3.17 13.83 15.75
CA GLY A 58 4.61 13.97 15.54
C GLY A 58 5.41 12.80 16.11
N LYS A 59 4.91 12.14 17.15
CA LYS A 59 5.46 10.86 17.64
C LYS A 59 5.05 9.71 16.75
N THR A 60 3.75 9.62 16.39
CA THR A 60 3.23 8.60 15.48
C THR A 60 3.96 8.57 14.16
N ARG A 61 4.15 9.72 13.51
CA ARG A 61 4.88 9.80 12.24
C ARG A 61 6.30 9.26 12.37
N ARG A 62 7.07 9.72 13.36
CA ARG A 62 8.46 9.27 13.58
C ARG A 62 8.52 7.78 13.92
N ALA A 63 7.66 7.32 14.81
CA ALA A 63 7.63 5.91 15.22
C ALA A 63 7.22 5.00 14.07
N LEU A 64 6.28 5.45 13.21
CA LEU A 64 5.88 4.74 12.01
C LEU A 64 7.00 4.69 10.97
N GLU A 65 7.69 5.81 10.72
CA GLU A 65 8.87 5.85 9.83
C GLU A 65 9.98 4.92 10.34
N GLN A 66 10.23 4.89 11.65
CA GLN A 66 11.21 3.98 12.26
C GLN A 66 10.77 2.51 12.15
N LEU A 67 9.50 2.21 12.43
CA LEU A 67 8.95 0.86 12.38
C LEU A 67 9.01 0.28 10.96
N LEU A 68 8.81 1.12 9.94
CA LEU A 68 8.79 0.74 8.53
C LEU A 68 10.17 0.74 7.86
N ALA A 69 11.15 1.47 8.39
CA ALA A 69 12.47 1.59 7.78
C ALA A 69 13.12 0.23 7.42
N PRO A 70 13.05 -0.83 8.24
CA PRO A 70 13.62 -2.13 7.88
C PRO A 70 12.97 -2.77 6.64
N LEU A 71 11.72 -2.44 6.33
CA LEU A 71 10.99 -2.98 5.16
C LEU A 71 11.41 -2.32 3.83
N GLN A 72 12.11 -1.19 3.90
CA GLN A 72 12.59 -0.43 2.74
C GLN A 72 14.00 -0.86 2.31
N VAL A 73 14.65 -1.74 3.08
CA VAL A 73 15.98 -2.27 2.76
C VAL A 73 15.85 -3.30 1.64
N GLU A 74 16.74 -3.21 0.65
CA GLU A 74 16.84 -4.21 -0.42
C GLU A 74 17.09 -5.61 0.18
N GLY A 75 16.40 -6.63 -0.35
CA GLY A 75 16.56 -8.00 0.12
C GLY A 75 15.89 -8.32 1.46
N VAL A 76 14.98 -7.47 1.95
CA VAL A 76 14.14 -7.83 3.12
C VAL A 76 13.44 -9.17 2.90
N SER A 77 13.47 -10.03 3.91
CA SER A 77 13.01 -11.41 3.79
C SER A 77 11.51 -11.55 4.04
N VAL A 78 10.93 -12.60 3.41
CA VAL A 78 9.54 -13.01 3.65
C VAL A 78 9.31 -13.35 5.13
N ALA A 79 10.27 -14.03 5.77
CA ALA A 79 10.16 -14.42 7.18
C ALA A 79 10.08 -13.19 8.10
N PHE A 80 10.85 -12.14 7.82
CA PHE A 80 10.80 -10.88 8.58
C PHE A 80 9.42 -10.21 8.45
N ARG A 81 8.90 -10.07 7.23
CA ARG A 81 7.56 -9.53 6.96
C ARG A 81 6.46 -10.31 7.69
N GLN A 82 6.56 -11.64 7.69
CA GLN A 82 5.59 -12.52 8.36
C GLN A 82 5.61 -12.34 9.89
N VAL A 83 6.78 -12.27 10.52
CA VAL A 83 6.90 -12.05 11.97
C VAL A 83 6.39 -10.65 12.35
N MET A 84 6.73 -9.61 11.56
CA MET A 84 6.17 -8.28 11.77
C MET A 84 4.64 -8.28 11.68
N ALA A 85 4.08 -8.96 10.67
CA ALA A 85 2.63 -9.08 10.52
C ALA A 85 2.02 -9.79 11.72
N GLU A 86 2.55 -10.94 12.13
CA GLU A 86 2.08 -11.70 13.29
C GLU A 86 2.01 -10.84 14.56
N ALA A 87 3.05 -10.06 14.84
CA ALA A 87 3.13 -9.21 16.00
C ALA A 87 2.20 -7.98 15.95
N LEU A 88 1.95 -7.42 14.77
CA LEU A 88 1.20 -6.17 14.60
C LEU A 88 -0.27 -6.36 14.22
N ILE A 89 -0.68 -7.54 13.75
CA ILE A 89 -1.96 -7.69 13.07
C ILE A 89 -3.17 -7.27 13.92
N GLY A 90 -3.20 -7.64 15.20
CA GLY A 90 -4.30 -7.25 16.08
C GLY A 90 -4.39 -5.73 16.27
N ASN A 91 -3.24 -5.04 16.30
CA ASN A 91 -3.23 -3.57 16.36
C ASN A 91 -3.63 -2.93 15.04
N ILE A 92 -3.26 -3.52 13.90
CA ILE A 92 -3.69 -3.08 12.57
C ILE A 92 -5.21 -3.23 12.43
N GLU A 93 -5.75 -4.41 12.76
CA GLU A 93 -7.19 -4.69 12.72
C GLU A 93 -7.96 -3.69 13.61
N GLN A 94 -7.48 -3.47 14.84
CA GLN A 94 -8.09 -2.49 15.74
C GLN A 94 -8.02 -1.05 15.21
N ALA A 95 -6.91 -0.66 14.60
CA ALA A 95 -6.73 0.70 14.07
C ALA A 95 -7.61 0.95 12.84
N VAL A 96 -7.72 -0.03 11.94
CA VAL A 96 -8.56 0.05 10.74
C VAL A 96 -10.05 0.01 11.08
N GLY A 97 -10.44 -0.77 12.10
CA GLY A 97 -11.81 -0.85 12.61
C GLY A 97 -12.25 0.34 13.47
N ASP A 98 -11.43 1.37 13.66
CA ASP A 98 -11.83 2.58 14.39
C ASP A 98 -12.73 3.44 13.51
N ASP A 99 -14.05 3.26 13.59
CA ASP A 99 -15.05 3.95 12.75
C ASP A 99 -15.23 5.44 13.05
N ARG A 100 -14.53 5.99 14.05
CA ARG A 100 -14.56 7.42 14.31
C ARG A 100 -13.91 8.17 13.16
N LEU A 101 -14.66 9.04 12.49
CA LEU A 101 -14.11 9.93 11.47
C LEU A 101 -13.30 11.08 12.08
N TRP A 102 -13.72 11.56 13.26
CA TRP A 102 -13.16 12.72 13.93
C TRP A 102 -12.62 12.37 15.32
N VAL A 103 -11.51 12.99 15.69
CA VAL A 103 -10.94 12.97 17.04
C VAL A 103 -10.80 14.39 17.57
N GLU A 104 -11.13 14.57 18.84
CA GLU A 104 -11.04 15.85 19.54
C GLU A 104 -9.59 16.11 19.97
N ARG A 105 -9.09 17.33 19.74
CA ARG A 105 -7.73 17.74 20.15
C ARG A 105 -7.69 18.70 21.34
N GLY A 106 -8.80 18.80 22.07
CA GLY A 106 -9.01 19.76 23.14
C GLY A 106 -9.81 20.96 22.66
N GLY A 107 -10.76 21.42 23.48
CA GLY A 107 -11.75 22.41 23.07
C GLY A 107 -12.68 21.90 21.96
N ASP A 108 -13.17 22.81 21.12
CA ASP A 108 -14.07 22.50 19.99
C ASP A 108 -13.34 22.05 18.70
N GLU A 109 -12.01 21.86 18.75
CA GLU A 109 -11.23 21.48 17.57
C GLU A 109 -11.30 19.97 17.28
N ARG A 110 -11.82 19.64 16.09
CA ARG A 110 -11.90 18.27 15.57
C ARG A 110 -10.93 18.08 14.41
N THR A 111 -10.21 16.97 14.43
CA THR A 111 -9.31 16.57 13.34
C THR A 111 -9.67 15.18 12.81
N ILE A 112 -9.35 14.89 11.55
CA ILE A 112 -9.57 13.57 10.96
C ILE A 112 -8.82 12.53 11.80
N ASN A 113 -9.50 11.43 12.13
CA ASN A 113 -8.89 10.31 12.84
C ASN A 113 -7.79 9.67 11.98
N PRO A 114 -6.50 9.75 12.38
CA PRO A 114 -5.40 9.21 11.59
C PRO A 114 -5.26 7.69 11.74
N ARG A 115 -5.85 7.07 12.78
CA ARG A 115 -5.58 5.67 13.14
C ARG A 115 -5.91 4.67 12.03
N PRO A 116 -7.04 4.77 11.30
CA PRO A 116 -7.33 3.87 10.18
C PRO A 116 -6.29 3.95 9.08
N TYR A 117 -5.79 5.17 8.79
CA TYR A 117 -4.76 5.41 7.79
C TYR A 117 -3.40 4.86 8.23
N THR A 118 -3.04 4.97 9.51
CA THR A 118 -1.83 4.33 10.05
C THR A 118 -1.90 2.81 9.92
N GLY A 119 -3.04 2.20 10.27
CA GLY A 119 -3.25 0.76 10.13
C GLY A 119 -3.14 0.30 8.67
N LEU A 120 -3.81 1.01 7.74
CA LEU A 120 -3.74 0.73 6.31
C LEU A 120 -2.32 0.87 5.75
N ARG A 121 -1.58 1.91 6.15
CA ARG A 121 -0.20 2.11 5.72
C ARG A 121 0.71 0.97 6.18
N LEU A 122 0.61 0.55 7.45
CA LEU A 122 1.33 -0.62 7.96
C LEU A 122 0.98 -1.87 7.16
N ALA A 123 -0.31 -2.07 6.87
CA ALA A 123 -0.77 -3.22 6.11
C ALA A 123 -0.17 -3.27 4.69
N GLY A 124 -0.11 -2.12 4.01
CA GLY A 124 0.44 -1.98 2.66
C GLY A 124 1.94 -2.21 2.60
N GLU A 125 2.70 -1.63 3.53
CA GLU A 125 4.17 -1.75 3.57
C GLU A 125 4.63 -3.15 4.00
N ILE A 126 3.92 -3.80 4.93
CA ILE A 126 4.24 -5.16 5.38
C ILE A 126 4.00 -6.15 4.24
N ALA A 127 2.95 -5.95 3.43
CA ALA A 127 2.63 -6.74 2.24
C ALA A 127 2.67 -8.26 2.50
N THR A 128 1.75 -8.73 3.34
CA THR A 128 1.47 -10.16 3.57
C THR A 128 0.04 -10.48 3.13
N ASP A 129 -0.29 -11.75 2.91
CA ASP A 129 -1.67 -12.15 2.63
C ASP A 129 -2.66 -11.67 3.71
N ARG A 130 -2.25 -11.73 4.98
CA ARG A 130 -3.10 -11.33 6.11
C ARG A 130 -3.33 -9.82 6.15
N THR A 131 -2.29 -9.02 5.92
CA THR A 131 -2.44 -7.56 5.86
C THR A 131 -3.16 -7.10 4.58
N LEU A 132 -2.96 -7.80 3.46
CA LEU A 132 -3.72 -7.54 2.24
C LEU A 132 -5.22 -7.80 2.42
N ALA A 133 -5.60 -8.85 3.15
CA ALA A 133 -7.01 -9.10 3.46
C ALA A 133 -7.66 -7.89 4.17
N ILE A 134 -6.94 -7.24 5.09
CA ILE A 134 -7.42 -6.01 5.75
C ILE A 134 -7.63 -4.89 4.73
N ILE A 135 -6.66 -4.64 3.83
CA ILE A 135 -6.79 -3.60 2.79
C ILE A 135 -8.03 -3.88 1.92
N ARG A 136 -8.25 -5.13 1.50
CA ARG A 136 -9.38 -5.52 0.66
C ARG A 136 -10.73 -5.19 1.29
N THR A 137 -10.89 -5.42 2.60
CA THR A 137 -12.13 -5.01 3.30
C THR A 137 -12.41 -3.50 3.24
N GLN A 138 -11.37 -2.68 3.02
CA GLN A 138 -11.49 -1.23 2.96
C GLN A 138 -11.67 -0.68 1.55
N LEU A 139 -11.50 -1.50 0.51
CA LEU A 139 -11.77 -1.09 -0.89
C LEU A 139 -13.25 -0.76 -1.11
N GLU A 140 -14.14 -1.33 -0.29
CA GLU A 140 -15.58 -1.08 -0.31
C GLU A 140 -16.06 -0.12 0.80
N ASN A 141 -15.15 0.48 1.57
CA ASN A 141 -15.54 1.34 2.68
C ASN A 141 -16.41 2.52 2.20
N THR A 142 -17.46 2.84 2.95
CA THR A 142 -18.35 3.97 2.67
C THR A 142 -17.64 5.32 2.80
N ASP A 143 -16.66 5.42 3.70
CA ASP A 143 -15.78 6.57 3.79
C ASP A 143 -14.87 6.66 2.57
N ILE A 144 -15.07 7.71 1.78
CA ILE A 144 -14.37 7.97 0.52
C ILE A 144 -12.85 8.09 0.75
N GLY A 145 -12.42 8.70 1.86
CA GLY A 145 -11.01 8.89 2.19
C GLY A 145 -10.31 7.58 2.53
N ARG A 146 -10.92 6.73 3.35
CA ARG A 146 -10.43 5.39 3.69
C ARG A 146 -10.37 4.51 2.45
N ARG A 147 -11.42 4.53 1.63
CA ARG A 147 -11.45 3.79 0.37
C ARG A 147 -10.33 4.22 -0.57
N PHE A 148 -10.15 5.52 -0.77
CA PHE A 148 -9.05 6.05 -1.58
C PHE A 148 -7.69 5.60 -1.05
N PHE A 149 -7.48 5.69 0.26
CA PHE A 149 -6.22 5.31 0.87
C PHE A 149 -5.97 3.80 0.79
N ALA A 150 -7.01 2.98 0.91
CA ALA A 150 -6.90 1.54 0.69
C ALA A 150 -6.43 1.21 -0.74
N ILE A 151 -6.97 1.89 -1.76
CA ILE A 151 -6.50 1.77 -3.16
C ILE A 151 -5.03 2.18 -3.27
N HIS A 152 -4.58 3.21 -2.56
CA HIS A 152 -3.17 3.55 -2.56
C HIS A 152 -2.31 2.48 -1.86
N CYS A 153 -2.80 1.86 -0.79
CA CYS A 153 -2.09 0.76 -0.13
C CYS A 153 -1.95 -0.48 -1.03
N THR A 154 -2.84 -0.72 -2.00
CA THR A 154 -2.64 -1.81 -2.98
C THR A 154 -1.47 -1.52 -3.93
N GLU A 155 -1.23 -0.26 -4.30
CA GLU A 155 -0.03 0.18 -5.03
C GLU A 155 1.25 -0.15 -4.25
N MET A 156 1.26 0.10 -2.94
CA MET A 156 2.39 -0.24 -2.06
C MET A 156 2.66 -1.75 -2.01
N VAL A 157 1.60 -2.57 -1.98
CA VAL A 157 1.73 -4.04 -2.03
C VAL A 157 2.36 -4.49 -3.34
N PHE A 158 1.88 -4.00 -4.49
CA PHE A 158 2.47 -4.36 -5.79
C PHE A 158 3.92 -3.86 -5.93
N SER A 159 4.22 -2.66 -5.45
CA SER A 159 5.59 -2.14 -5.40
C SER A 159 6.51 -3.03 -4.55
N ALA A 160 6.04 -3.48 -3.38
CA ALA A 160 6.79 -4.41 -2.54
C ALA A 160 7.05 -5.75 -3.25
N VAL A 161 6.09 -6.26 -4.02
CA VAL A 161 6.24 -7.47 -4.85
C VAL A 161 7.26 -7.27 -5.97
N ARG A 162 7.24 -6.10 -6.61
CA ARG A 162 8.12 -5.77 -7.73
C ARG A 162 9.57 -5.56 -7.30
N VAL A 163 9.79 -4.94 -6.14
CA VAL A 163 11.13 -4.50 -5.70
C VAL A 163 11.79 -5.47 -4.71
N SER A 164 11.01 -6.25 -3.96
CA SER A 164 11.52 -7.16 -2.92
C SER A 164 10.86 -8.54 -3.01
N ALA A 165 11.22 -9.49 -2.15
CA ALA A 165 10.48 -10.73 -1.99
C ALA A 165 9.27 -10.48 -1.06
N PRO A 166 8.05 -10.28 -1.59
CA PRO A 166 6.88 -10.00 -0.77
C PRO A 166 6.45 -11.25 -0.02
N ALA A 167 5.71 -11.07 1.07
CA ALA A 167 5.08 -12.17 1.79
C ALA A 167 3.61 -12.41 1.38
N VAL A 168 3.23 -11.87 0.21
CA VAL A 168 1.93 -12.10 -0.45
C VAL A 168 2.06 -13.26 -1.42
N THR A 169 1.05 -14.12 -1.50
CA THR A 169 1.02 -15.21 -2.47
C THR A 169 0.49 -14.76 -3.84
N GLU A 170 0.93 -15.45 -4.89
CA GLU A 170 0.38 -15.25 -6.24
C GLU A 170 -1.16 -15.35 -6.22
N GLN A 171 -1.72 -16.32 -5.49
CA GLN A 171 -3.17 -16.50 -5.39
C GLN A 171 -3.91 -15.26 -4.87
N SER A 172 -3.34 -14.53 -3.92
CA SER A 172 -3.95 -13.33 -3.38
C SER A 172 -3.95 -12.16 -4.38
N LEU A 173 -2.93 -12.09 -5.25
CA LEU A 173 -2.83 -11.05 -6.27
C LEU A 173 -3.62 -11.41 -7.53
N TYR A 174 -3.47 -12.65 -8.01
CA TYR A 174 -4.13 -13.15 -9.19
C TYR A 174 -4.11 -14.69 -9.26
N ARG A 175 -5.27 -15.31 -9.51
CA ARG A 175 -5.36 -16.74 -9.83
C ARG A 175 -6.51 -17.03 -10.78
N VAL A 176 -6.28 -17.95 -11.71
CA VAL A 176 -7.36 -18.59 -12.49
C VAL A 176 -7.65 -19.96 -11.90
N SER A 177 -8.90 -20.21 -11.54
CA SER A 177 -9.37 -21.53 -11.09
C SER A 177 -10.73 -21.82 -11.72
N GLY A 178 -10.86 -22.97 -12.39
CA GLY A 178 -12.11 -23.38 -13.05
C GLY A 178 -12.62 -22.38 -14.09
N GLY A 179 -11.72 -21.69 -14.81
CA GLY A 179 -12.08 -20.65 -15.79
C GLY A 179 -12.49 -19.31 -15.20
N LYS A 180 -12.48 -19.15 -13.87
CA LYS A 180 -12.74 -17.89 -13.18
C LYS A 180 -11.45 -17.27 -12.68
N ALA A 181 -11.21 -16.02 -13.07
CA ALA A 181 -10.13 -15.20 -12.53
C ALA A 181 -10.56 -14.58 -11.20
N SER A 182 -9.65 -14.54 -10.24
CA SER A 182 -9.88 -13.96 -8.90
C SER A 182 -8.57 -13.36 -8.35
N GLY A 183 -8.66 -12.60 -7.26
CA GLY A 183 -7.52 -11.94 -6.63
C GLY A 183 -7.60 -10.41 -6.75
N LEU A 184 -6.63 -9.73 -6.15
CA LEU A 184 -6.60 -8.27 -6.05
C LEU A 184 -6.65 -7.56 -7.42
N VAL A 185 -5.95 -8.09 -8.43
CA VAL A 185 -5.93 -7.53 -9.78
C VAL A 185 -7.34 -7.49 -10.39
N VAL A 186 -8.11 -8.56 -10.22
CA VAL A 186 -9.48 -8.66 -10.75
C VAL A 186 -10.40 -7.74 -9.97
N GLU A 187 -10.30 -7.74 -8.64
CA GLU A 187 -11.12 -6.89 -7.76
C GLU A 187 -10.92 -5.38 -8.05
N LEU A 188 -9.68 -4.95 -8.25
CA LEU A 188 -9.37 -3.58 -8.66
C LEU A 188 -9.92 -3.27 -10.06
N GLY A 189 -9.79 -4.21 -11.01
CA GLY A 189 -10.36 -4.07 -12.34
C GLY A 189 -11.89 -3.89 -12.31
N ASP A 190 -12.60 -4.73 -11.57
CA ASP A 190 -14.06 -4.64 -11.42
C ASP A 190 -14.44 -3.31 -10.75
N ARG A 191 -13.67 -2.88 -9.75
CA ARG A 191 -13.87 -1.59 -9.06
C ARG A 191 -13.69 -0.39 -9.99
N LEU A 192 -12.76 -0.45 -10.95
CA LEU A 192 -12.52 0.65 -11.90
C LEU A 192 -13.77 1.05 -12.69
N VAL A 193 -14.65 0.08 -12.98
CA VAL A 193 -15.88 0.31 -13.73
C VAL A 193 -16.93 1.03 -12.88
N ILE A 194 -17.09 0.59 -11.63
CA ILE A 194 -18.16 1.05 -10.74
C ILE A 194 -17.77 2.24 -9.85
N GLU A 195 -16.49 2.60 -9.76
CA GLU A 195 -16.05 3.69 -8.88
C GLU A 195 -16.46 5.06 -9.44
N ASP A 196 -17.28 5.79 -8.71
CA ASP A 196 -17.80 7.09 -9.15
C ASP A 196 -16.70 8.15 -9.27
N SER A 197 -15.76 8.14 -8.31
CA SER A 197 -14.67 9.12 -8.21
C SER A 197 -13.59 8.85 -9.27
N SER A 198 -13.43 9.76 -10.23
CA SER A 198 -12.35 9.69 -11.22
C SER A 198 -10.95 9.71 -10.57
N ARG A 199 -10.79 10.34 -9.40
CA ARG A 199 -9.52 10.31 -8.65
C ARG A 199 -9.20 8.91 -8.13
N HIS A 200 -10.21 8.20 -7.64
CA HIS A 200 -10.05 6.82 -7.18
C HIS A 200 -9.79 5.90 -8.37
N ALA A 201 -10.55 6.06 -9.47
CA ALA A 201 -10.31 5.34 -10.72
C ALA A 201 -8.87 5.52 -11.23
N ALA A 202 -8.33 6.74 -11.21
CA ALA A 202 -6.94 6.99 -11.57
C ALA A 202 -5.95 6.30 -10.62
N ALA A 203 -6.25 6.22 -9.32
CA ALA A 203 -5.43 5.49 -8.36
C ALA A 203 -5.48 3.97 -8.58
N ILE A 204 -6.65 3.43 -8.94
CA ILE A 204 -6.80 2.02 -9.33
C ILE A 204 -5.93 1.71 -10.55
N VAL A 205 -5.97 2.55 -11.59
CA VAL A 205 -5.13 2.37 -12.78
C VAL A 205 -3.64 2.42 -12.43
N ARG A 206 -3.19 3.35 -11.59
CA ARG A 206 -1.79 3.38 -11.13
C ARG A 206 -1.40 2.12 -10.35
N SER A 207 -2.25 1.67 -9.44
CA SER A 207 -2.02 0.43 -8.69
C SER A 207 -1.91 -0.79 -9.61
N LEU A 208 -2.79 -0.90 -10.61
CA LEU A 208 -2.69 -1.94 -11.64
C LEU A 208 -1.45 -1.76 -12.53
N GLY A 209 -0.99 -0.53 -12.77
CA GLY A 209 0.25 -0.23 -13.48
C GLY A 209 1.48 -0.78 -12.75
N GLU A 210 1.56 -0.57 -11.42
CA GLU A 210 2.59 -1.20 -10.59
C GLU A 210 2.54 -2.73 -10.65
N ALA A 211 1.33 -3.32 -10.67
CA ALA A 211 1.18 -4.76 -10.87
C ALA A 211 1.65 -5.21 -12.27
N GLY A 212 1.45 -4.37 -13.30
CA GLY A 212 1.96 -4.54 -14.65
C GLY A 212 3.50 -4.61 -14.74
N GLY A 213 4.20 -4.06 -13.74
CA GLY A 213 5.65 -4.12 -13.63
C GLY A 213 6.21 -5.37 -12.94
N ILE A 214 5.35 -6.28 -12.45
CA ILE A 214 5.78 -7.53 -11.80
C ILE A 214 6.19 -8.55 -12.88
N THR A 215 7.44 -9.01 -12.80
CA THR A 215 7.97 -9.94 -13.80
C THR A 215 7.37 -11.34 -13.66
N GLY A 216 7.32 -12.11 -14.76
CA GLY A 216 6.79 -13.48 -14.73
C GLY A 216 7.60 -14.45 -13.86
N SER A 217 8.88 -14.16 -13.59
CA SER A 217 9.71 -14.91 -12.65
C SER A 217 9.36 -14.62 -11.18
N GLN A 218 8.74 -13.48 -10.89
CA GLN A 218 8.25 -13.14 -9.55
C GLN A 218 6.88 -13.75 -9.30
N MET A 219 5.92 -13.51 -10.19
CA MET A 219 4.56 -14.06 -10.11
C MET A 219 3.97 -14.24 -11.51
N SER A 220 3.55 -15.46 -11.83
CA SER A 220 3.09 -15.76 -13.19
C SER A 220 1.75 -15.07 -13.48
N GLY A 221 1.65 -14.45 -14.65
CA GLY A 221 0.39 -13.89 -15.15
C GLY A 221 -0.14 -12.64 -14.45
N VAL A 222 0.44 -12.18 -13.33
CA VAL A 222 0.00 -10.96 -12.63
C VAL A 222 0.10 -9.73 -13.54
N ALA A 223 1.26 -9.47 -14.14
CA ALA A 223 1.45 -8.31 -15.02
C ALA A 223 0.54 -8.33 -16.24
N ALA A 224 0.52 -9.45 -16.97
CA ALA A 224 -0.30 -9.58 -18.17
C ALA A 224 -1.80 -9.36 -17.88
N ASN A 225 -2.29 -9.81 -16.73
CA ASN A 225 -3.67 -9.63 -16.33
C ASN A 225 -3.96 -8.23 -15.77
N ALA A 226 -3.01 -7.60 -15.08
CA ALA A 226 -3.17 -6.22 -14.65
C ALA A 226 -3.32 -5.28 -15.86
N ILE A 227 -2.47 -5.43 -16.88
CA ILE A 227 -2.59 -4.68 -18.13
C ILE A 227 -3.90 -5.00 -18.86
N ARG A 228 -4.32 -6.27 -18.88
CA ARG A 228 -5.61 -6.65 -19.45
C ARG A 228 -6.78 -5.97 -18.73
N MET A 229 -6.77 -5.97 -17.39
CA MET A 229 -7.77 -5.27 -16.57
C MET A 229 -7.79 -3.78 -16.88
N ILE A 230 -6.64 -3.11 -16.99
CA ILE A 230 -6.59 -1.68 -17.37
C ILE A 230 -7.25 -1.49 -18.74
N GLY A 231 -6.90 -2.27 -19.76
CA GLY A 231 -7.45 -2.15 -21.10
C GLY A 231 -8.95 -2.41 -21.19
N GLU A 232 -9.43 -3.52 -20.63
CA GLU A 232 -10.84 -3.94 -20.68
C GLU A 232 -11.73 -3.05 -19.81
N ARG A 233 -11.34 -2.82 -18.55
CA ARG A 233 -12.19 -2.13 -17.58
C ARG A 233 -12.20 -0.62 -17.80
N THR A 234 -11.08 -0.02 -18.23
CA THR A 234 -11.10 1.39 -18.67
C THR A 234 -11.95 1.55 -19.93
N SER A 235 -11.87 0.62 -20.88
CA SER A 235 -12.73 0.63 -22.07
C SER A 235 -14.22 0.60 -21.73
N GLU A 236 -14.62 -0.27 -20.79
CA GLU A 236 -15.99 -0.35 -20.29
C GLU A 236 -16.41 0.96 -19.61
N ARG A 237 -15.55 1.53 -18.77
CA ARG A 237 -15.79 2.82 -18.13
C ARG A 237 -15.99 3.96 -19.14
N VAL A 238 -15.12 4.05 -20.15
CA VAL A 238 -15.25 5.05 -21.24
C VAL A 238 -16.61 4.91 -21.92
N LYS A 239 -17.04 3.69 -22.24
CA LYS A 239 -18.36 3.43 -22.85
C LYS A 239 -19.51 3.85 -21.94
N ALA A 240 -19.44 3.49 -20.66
CA ALA A 240 -20.50 3.81 -19.69
C ALA A 240 -20.67 5.33 -19.49
N ARG A 241 -19.62 6.12 -19.76
CA ARG A 241 -19.63 7.59 -19.64
C ARG A 241 -19.81 8.31 -20.98
N ARG A 242 -20.16 7.61 -22.07
CA ARG A 242 -20.49 8.23 -23.37
C ARG A 242 -21.80 9.02 -23.24
N GLY A 243 -21.72 10.35 -23.26
CA GLY A 243 -22.90 11.21 -23.20
C GLY A 243 -22.59 12.68 -22.94
N ALA A 244 -21.42 12.98 -22.37
CA ALA A 244 -20.89 14.32 -22.23
C ALA A 244 -19.36 14.30 -22.41
N PRO A 245 -18.73 15.42 -22.81
CA PRO A 245 -17.28 15.52 -22.82
C PRO A 245 -16.72 15.14 -21.44
N PRO A 246 -15.66 14.32 -21.37
CA PRO A 246 -15.10 13.91 -20.10
C PRO A 246 -14.57 15.11 -19.31
N GLU A 247 -14.86 15.11 -18.01
CA GLU A 247 -14.25 16.06 -17.08
C GLU A 247 -12.71 15.93 -17.10
N ILE A 248 -12.01 16.95 -16.62
CA ILE A 248 -10.53 16.95 -16.55
C ILE A 248 -10.02 15.74 -15.75
N GLU A 249 -10.67 15.41 -14.64
CA GLU A 249 -10.25 14.29 -13.80
C GLU A 249 -10.47 12.94 -14.49
N GLU A 250 -11.55 12.79 -15.27
CA GLU A 250 -11.82 11.57 -16.03
C GLU A 250 -10.80 11.40 -17.18
N ARG A 251 -10.43 12.49 -17.86
CA ARG A 251 -9.32 12.47 -18.85
C ARG A 251 -8.00 12.01 -18.23
N LYS A 252 -7.72 12.36 -16.97
CA LYS A 252 -6.52 11.85 -16.28
C LYS A 252 -6.55 10.34 -16.14
N VAL A 253 -7.70 9.74 -15.80
CA VAL A 253 -7.86 8.27 -15.76
C VAL A 253 -7.47 7.66 -17.10
N TRP A 254 -7.98 8.22 -18.20
CA TRP A 254 -7.77 7.73 -19.55
C TRP A 254 -6.32 7.86 -20.01
N ILE A 255 -5.68 9.00 -19.72
CA ILE A 255 -4.26 9.24 -20.03
C ILE A 255 -3.37 8.31 -19.22
N THR A 256 -3.64 8.12 -17.94
CA THR A 256 -2.90 7.17 -17.10
C THR A 256 -3.06 5.76 -17.66
N ALA A 257 -4.29 5.32 -17.97
CA ALA A 257 -4.53 3.99 -18.54
C ALA A 257 -3.81 3.80 -19.88
N GLY A 258 -3.85 4.80 -20.76
CA GLY A 258 -3.14 4.79 -22.03
C GLY A 258 -1.62 4.64 -21.85
N ARG A 259 -1.03 5.33 -20.87
CA ARG A 259 0.40 5.21 -20.54
C ARG A 259 0.77 3.81 -20.05
N GLU A 260 -0.03 3.22 -19.17
CA GLU A 260 0.26 1.89 -18.63
C GLU A 260 0.17 0.78 -19.69
N VAL A 261 -0.78 0.88 -20.64
CA VAL A 261 -0.94 -0.15 -21.69
C VAL A 261 -0.06 0.08 -22.93
N PHE A 262 0.49 1.28 -23.10
CA PHE A 262 1.27 1.65 -24.30
C PHE A 262 2.45 0.71 -24.61
N PRO A 263 3.28 0.30 -23.62
CA PRO A 263 4.41 -0.59 -23.89
C PRO A 263 4.00 -1.90 -24.57
N VAL A 264 2.84 -2.45 -24.20
CA VAL A 264 2.31 -3.69 -24.78
C VAL A 264 1.87 -3.52 -26.23
N VAL A 265 1.37 -2.32 -26.60
CA VAL A 265 1.00 -2.01 -27.98
C VAL A 265 2.23 -1.72 -28.83
N ALA A 266 3.19 -0.97 -28.29
CA ALA A 266 4.39 -0.54 -29.00
C ALA A 266 5.39 -1.69 -29.22
N GLN A 267 5.50 -2.61 -28.25
CA GLN A 267 6.43 -3.73 -28.28
C GLN A 267 5.75 -4.98 -27.70
N PRO A 268 4.99 -5.72 -28.53
CA PRO A 268 4.38 -6.97 -28.09
C PRO A 268 5.48 -7.97 -27.77
N THR A 269 5.77 -8.19 -26.48
CA THR A 269 6.67 -9.25 -26.04
C THR A 269 5.90 -10.57 -25.96
N GLY A 270 6.59 -11.70 -26.15
CA GLY A 270 5.96 -13.03 -26.04
C GLY A 270 5.37 -13.35 -24.67
N GLU A 271 5.75 -12.60 -23.63
CA GLU A 271 5.23 -12.71 -22.27
C GLU A 271 3.83 -12.11 -22.12
N VAL A 272 3.45 -11.19 -23.01
CA VAL A 272 2.15 -10.53 -22.98
C VAL A 272 1.23 -11.23 -23.98
N GLY A 273 0.33 -12.07 -23.45
CA GLY A 273 -0.58 -12.87 -24.26
C GLY A 273 -1.46 -12.03 -25.21
N ARG A 274 -1.93 -12.65 -26.30
CA ARG A 274 -2.77 -12.02 -27.33
C ARG A 274 -3.97 -11.25 -26.76
N GLU A 275 -4.58 -11.78 -25.70
CA GLU A 275 -5.74 -11.17 -25.05
C GLU A 275 -5.41 -9.81 -24.44
N THR A 276 -4.24 -9.67 -23.80
CA THR A 276 -3.77 -8.42 -23.23
C THR A 276 -3.50 -7.37 -24.31
N ALA A 277 -2.89 -7.77 -25.43
CA ALA A 277 -2.68 -6.85 -26.57
C ALA A 277 -4.01 -6.38 -27.18
N LEU A 278 -4.99 -7.28 -27.32
CA LEU A 278 -6.32 -6.92 -27.81
C LEU A 278 -7.05 -5.97 -26.85
N ALA A 279 -6.93 -6.17 -25.53
CA ALA A 279 -7.48 -5.26 -24.53
C ALA A 279 -6.89 -3.85 -24.65
N ALA A 280 -5.56 -3.73 -24.80
CA ALA A 280 -4.88 -2.45 -24.99
C ALA A 280 -5.31 -1.74 -26.29
N LEU A 281 -5.41 -2.48 -27.41
CA LEU A 281 -5.89 -1.94 -28.69
C LEU A 281 -7.36 -1.49 -28.61
N ARG A 282 -8.23 -2.24 -27.92
CA ARG A 282 -9.62 -1.84 -27.68
C ARG A 282 -9.69 -0.52 -26.91
N LEU A 283 -8.87 -0.36 -25.87
CA LEU A 283 -8.79 0.89 -25.13
C LEU A 283 -8.37 2.03 -26.04
N ALA A 284 -7.28 1.87 -26.80
CA ALA A 284 -6.82 2.89 -27.75
C ALA A 284 -7.93 3.31 -28.73
N GLY A 285 -8.67 2.36 -29.30
CA GLY A 285 -9.82 2.64 -30.16
C GLY A 285 -10.94 3.42 -29.47
N HIS A 286 -11.26 3.11 -28.22
CA HIS A 286 -12.27 3.85 -27.47
C HIS A 286 -11.84 5.26 -27.10
N LEU A 287 -10.56 5.46 -26.78
CA LEU A 287 -10.01 6.78 -26.44
C LEU A 287 -9.95 7.72 -27.66
N VAL A 288 -9.73 7.19 -28.86
CA VAL A 288 -9.78 7.99 -30.10
C VAL A 288 -11.23 8.35 -30.47
N ALA A 289 -12.19 7.51 -30.09
CA ALA A 289 -13.60 7.69 -30.42
C ALA A 289 -14.40 8.55 -29.39
N SER A 290 -13.78 8.94 -28.28
CA SER A 290 -14.37 9.71 -27.16
C SER A 290 -13.96 11.17 -27.19
#